data_AF-A0A2N1E2W0-F1
#
_entry.id   AF-A0A2N1E2W0-F1
#
_cell.length_a   1.000
_cell.length_b   1.000
_cell.length_c   1.000
_cell.angle_alpha   90.00
_cell.angle_beta   90.00
_cell.angle_gamma   90.00
#
_symmetry.space_group_name_H-M   'P 1'
#
loop_
_entity.id
_entity.type
_entity.pdbx_description
1 polymer ?
#
loop_
_entity_poly.entity_id
_entity_poly.type
_entity_poly.pdbx_seq_one_letter_code
_entity_poly.pdbx_strand_id
1 'polypeptide(L)' 'MGHGHEGEAGNSAVAKALGISEEDVDNYVTIDTNESDDGLIYNYIAVFNEATPPEVLAAAGVGEDDLSVELSVNVFDEEE' A
#
# COMPACT_ATOMS: atom_id res chain seq x y z
N MET A 1 -24.05 -6.13 -10.33
CA MET A 1 -22.61 -5.80 -10.41
C MET A 1 -22.38 -4.61 -9.52
N GLY A 2 -21.50 -4.72 -8.54
CA GLY A 2 -21.13 -3.64 -7.63
C GLY A 2 -19.87 -4.05 -6.88
N HIS A 3 -18.81 -4.33 -7.64
CA HIS A 3 -17.47 -4.39 -7.07
C HIS A 3 -17.14 -2.95 -6.69
N GLY A 4 -17.23 -2.65 -5.40
CA GLY A 4 -16.80 -1.38 -4.83
C GLY A 4 -15.33 -1.20 -5.17
N HIS A 5 -15.07 -0.19 -5.97
CA HIS A 5 -13.76 0.34 -6.30
C HIS A 5 -13.21 0.97 -5.02
N GLU A 6 -12.58 0.17 -4.16
CA GLU A 6 -11.95 0.68 -2.92
C GLU A 6 -10.51 0.16 -2.74
N GLY A 7 -10.02 -0.70 -3.65
CA GLY A 7 -8.60 -1.08 -3.73
C GLY A 7 -7.77 -0.28 -4.74
N GLU A 8 -8.39 0.25 -5.80
CA GLU A 8 -7.65 0.81 -6.96
C GLU A 8 -7.12 2.23 -6.70
N ALA A 9 -7.94 3.09 -6.07
CA ALA A 9 -7.49 4.41 -5.60
C ALA A 9 -6.38 4.30 -4.55
N GLY A 10 -6.41 3.20 -3.78
CA GLY A 10 -5.40 2.91 -2.78
C GLY A 10 -4.04 2.64 -3.39
N ASN A 11 -3.99 1.75 -4.38
CA ASN A 11 -2.73 1.36 -5.01
C ASN A 11 -2.04 2.54 -5.68
N SER A 12 -2.80 3.47 -6.27
CA SER A 12 -2.28 4.70 -6.88
C SER A 12 -1.57 5.61 -5.88
N ALA A 13 -2.21 5.84 -4.72
CA ALA A 13 -1.64 6.65 -3.63
C ALA A 13 -0.41 5.99 -3.01
N VAL A 14 -0.47 4.67 -2.79
CA VAL A 14 0.65 3.87 -2.27
C VAL A 14 1.82 3.89 -3.24
N ALA A 15 1.58 3.66 -4.53
CA ALA A 15 2.60 3.71 -5.58
C ALA A 15 3.32 5.06 -5.60
N LYS A 16 2.55 6.16 -5.54
CA LYS A 16 3.09 7.52 -5.50
C LYS A 16 3.87 7.82 -4.22
N ALA A 17 3.41 7.32 -3.06
CA ALA A 17 4.09 7.48 -1.77
C ALA A 17 5.41 6.69 -1.71
N LEU A 18 5.42 5.49 -2.29
CA LEU A 18 6.57 4.60 -2.37
C LEU A 18 7.47 4.90 -3.58
N GLY A 19 7.04 5.72 -4.54
CA GLY A 19 7.81 5.99 -5.76
C GLY A 19 7.94 4.78 -6.70
N ILE A 20 6.97 3.86 -6.69
CA ILE A 20 6.90 2.69 -7.57
C ILE A 20 5.69 2.79 -8.50
N SER A 21 5.50 1.84 -9.42
CA SER A 21 4.32 1.84 -10.30
C SER A 21 3.12 1.21 -9.60
N GLU A 22 1.92 1.62 -10.01
CA GLU A 22 0.66 1.04 -9.54
C GLU A 22 0.55 -0.46 -9.86
N GLU A 23 1.07 -0.86 -11.03
CA GLU A 23 1.19 -2.28 -11.40
C GLU A 23 2.11 -3.04 -10.44
N ASP A 24 3.21 -2.43 -9.99
CA ASP A 24 4.12 -3.08 -9.02
C ASP A 24 3.44 -3.22 -7.67
N VAL A 25 2.66 -2.22 -7.25
CA VAL A 25 1.83 -2.32 -6.04
C VAL A 25 0.84 -3.46 -6.18
N ASP A 26 0.07 -3.51 -7.26
CA ASP A 26 -0.94 -4.57 -7.45
C ASP A 26 -0.34 -5.99 -7.54
N ASN A 27 0.84 -6.13 -8.16
CA ASN A 27 1.48 -7.44 -8.36
C ASN A 27 2.26 -7.93 -7.14
N TYR A 28 2.91 -7.02 -6.42
CA TYR A 28 3.90 -7.37 -5.39
C TYR A 28 3.53 -6.88 -3.99
N VAL A 29 2.58 -5.95 -3.86
CA VAL A 29 2.22 -5.31 -2.60
C VAL A 29 0.77 -5.65 -2.25
N THR A 30 0.58 -6.15 -1.03
CA THR A 30 -0.74 -6.37 -0.45
C THR A 30 -1.03 -5.24 0.52
N ILE A 31 -2.12 -4.51 0.30
CA ILE A 31 -2.58 -3.47 1.21
C ILE A 31 -3.49 -4.11 2.25
N ASP A 32 -3.06 -4.09 3.51
CA ASP A 32 -3.83 -4.54 4.66
C ASP A 32 -4.31 -3.31 5.46
N THR A 33 -5.53 -3.37 5.99
CA THR A 33 -6.12 -2.28 6.78
C THR A 33 -6.12 -2.66 8.25
N ASN A 34 -5.48 -1.84 9.09
CA ASN A 34 -5.63 -1.96 10.52
C ASN A 34 -6.96 -1.30 10.93
N GLU A 35 -8.03 -2.07 10.84
CA GLU A 35 -9.35 -1.70 11.34
C GLU A 35 -9.62 -2.32 12.71
N SER A 36 -10.22 -1.54 13.60
CA SER A 36 -10.71 -2.05 14.88
C SER A 36 -12.17 -2.49 14.75
N ASP A 37 -12.70 -3.19 15.75
CA ASP A 37 -14.11 -3.70 15.79
C ASP A 37 -15.17 -2.57 15.65
N ASP A 38 -14.74 -1.32 15.79
CA ASP A 38 -15.53 -0.09 15.59
C ASP A 38 -15.67 0.33 14.11
N GLY A 39 -14.95 -0.33 13.19
CA GLY A 39 -14.96 -0.03 11.75
C GLY A 39 -14.11 1.18 11.34
N LEU A 40 -13.22 1.65 12.23
CA LEU A 40 -12.30 2.75 11.95
C LEU A 40 -10.93 2.21 11.52
N ILE A 41 -10.45 2.65 10.36
CA ILE A 41 -9.11 2.37 9.84
C ILE A 41 -8.13 3.33 10.51
N TYR A 42 -7.18 2.81 11.28
CA TYR A 42 -6.15 3.60 11.95
C TYR A 42 -4.94 3.84 11.06
N ASN A 43 -4.57 2.83 10.28
CA ASN A 43 -3.44 2.85 9.36
C ASN A 43 -3.61 1.76 8.31
N TYR A 44 -2.92 1.94 7.20
CA TYR A 44 -2.77 0.94 6.16
C TYR A 44 -1.38 0.33 6.28
N ILE A 45 -1.25 -0.94 5.92
CA ILE A 45 0.01 -1.68 5.99
C ILE A 45 0.24 -2.23 4.58
N ALA A 46 1.23 -1.69 3.89
CA ALA A 46 1.67 -2.20 2.60
C ALA A 46 2.68 -3.33 2.84
N VAL A 47 2.28 -4.57 2.54
CA VAL A 47 3.12 -5.76 2.69
C VAL A 47 3.63 -6.22 1.33
N PHE A 48 4.94 -6.14 1.13
CA PHE A 48 5.64 -6.57 -0.06
C PHE A 48 5.87 -8.08 -0.03
N ASN A 49 5.76 -8.71 -1.20
CA ASN A 49 6.03 -10.14 -1.35
C ASN A 49 7.54 -10.41 -1.35
N GLU A 50 7.95 -11.61 -0.95
CA GLU A 50 9.34 -12.08 -1.11
C GLU A 50 9.79 -12.16 -2.58
N ALA A 51 8.83 -12.24 -3.52
CA ALA A 51 9.08 -12.17 -4.96
C ALA A 51 9.31 -10.73 -5.47
N THR A 52 9.16 -9.71 -4.61
CA THR A 52 9.34 -8.30 -5.00
C THR A 52 10.79 -8.07 -5.40
N PRO A 53 11.04 -7.54 -6.60
CA PRO A 53 12.40 -7.27 -7.02
C PRO A 53 13.04 -6.17 -6.15
N PRO A 54 14.35 -6.26 -5.88
CA PRO A 54 15.04 -5.32 -4.98
C PRO A 54 15.04 -3.88 -5.52
N GLU A 55 14.81 -3.67 -6.81
CA GLU A 55 14.62 -2.34 -7.40
C GLU A 55 13.34 -1.65 -6.90
N VAL A 56 12.25 -2.42 -6.72
CA VAL A 56 10.97 -1.94 -6.21
C VAL A 56 11.09 -1.69 -4.70
N LEU A 57 11.74 -2.58 -3.95
CA LEU A 57 12.01 -2.39 -2.52
C LEU A 57 12.88 -1.14 -2.28
N ALA A 58 13.94 -0.96 -3.08
CA ALA A 58 14.81 0.20 -2.98
C ALA A 58 14.08 1.51 -3.34
N ALA A 59 13.21 1.50 -4.34
CA ALA A 59 12.38 2.65 -4.69
C ALA A 59 11.40 2.98 -3.56
N ALA A 60 10.75 1.97 -3.01
CA ALA A 60 9.83 2.04 -1.88
C ALA A 60 10.49 2.43 -0.55
N GLY A 61 11.83 2.43 -0.47
CA GLY A 61 12.57 2.68 0.77
C GLY A 61 12.44 1.55 1.80
N VAL A 62 12.10 0.35 1.33
CA VAL A 62 11.81 -0.85 2.11
C VAL A 62 13.07 -1.70 2.21
N GLY A 63 13.40 -2.11 3.44
CA GLY A 63 14.58 -2.95 3.68
C GLY A 63 14.32 -4.41 3.31
N GLU A 64 15.36 -5.14 2.91
CA GLU A 64 15.26 -6.59 2.66
C GLU A 64 14.82 -7.39 3.92
N ASP A 65 14.98 -6.81 5.10
CA ASP A 65 14.61 -7.42 6.39
C ASP A 65 13.14 -7.16 6.77
N ASP A 66 12.56 -6.04 6.28
CA ASP A 66 11.21 -5.63 6.61
C ASP A 66 10.46 -5.29 5.33
N LEU A 67 9.74 -6.29 4.82
CA LEU A 67 8.90 -6.19 3.62
C LEU A 67 7.55 -5.53 3.94
N SER A 68 7.45 -4.69 4.96
CA SER A 68 6.21 -4.04 5.33
C SER A 68 6.40 -2.55 5.61
N VAL A 69 5.45 -1.74 5.15
CA VAL A 69 5.44 -0.29 5.40
C VAL A 69 4.09 0.10 5.98
N GLU A 70 4.14 0.73 7.15
CA GLU A 70 2.98 1.38 7.73
C GLU A 70 2.72 2.71 7.01
N LEU A 71 1.63 2.75 6.27
CA LEU A 71 1.12 3.94 5.61
C LEU A 71 0.10 4.61 6.52
N SER A 72 0.31 5.89 6.78
CA SER A 72 -0.70 6.70 7.46
C SER A 72 -1.93 6.82 6.59
N VAL A 73 -3.12 6.89 7.19
CA VAL A 73 -4.39 7.10 6.47
C VAL A 73 -4.38 8.34 5.56
N ASN A 74 -3.54 9.31 5.90
CA ASN A 74 -3.33 10.54 5.14
C ASN A 74 -2.74 10.29 3.73
N VAL A 75 -2.07 9.15 3.48
CA VAL A 75 -1.59 8.79 2.12
C VAL A 75 -2.74 8.71 1.13
N PHE A 76 -3.92 8.32 1.58
CA PHE A 76 -5.12 8.18 0.77
C PHE A 76 -6.03 9.41 0.84
N ASP A 77 -5.66 10.40 1.66
CA ASP A 77 -6.45 11.59 2.01
C ASP A 77 -5.94 12.84 1.26
N GLU A 78 -5.43 12.69 0.03
CA GLU A 78 -5.05 13.82 -0.84
C GLU A 78 -6.28 14.54 -1.45
N GLU A 79 -7.39 14.67 -0.71
CA GLU A 79 -8.58 15.44 -1.12
C GLU A 79 -9.08 16.35 0.02
N GLU A 80 -8.55 17.59 0.06
CA GLU A 80 -9.38 18.80 0.28
C GLU A 80 -9.12 19.84 -0.81
#